data_AF-E4UTJ3-F1
#
_entry.id   AF-E4UTJ3-F1
#
_cell.length_a   1.000
_cell.length_b   1.000
_cell.length_c   1.000
_cell.angle_alpha   90.00
_cell.angle_beta   90.00
_cell.angle_gamma   90.00
#
_symmetry.space_group_name_H-M   'P 1'
#
loop_
_entity.id
_entity.type
_entity.pdbx_description
1 polymer ?
#
loop_
_entity_poly.entity_id
_entity_poly.type
_entity_poly.pdbx_seq_one_letter_code
_entity_poly.pdbx_strand_id
1 'polypeptide(L)'
;MRYHLSGWEYADEIVTAHLIPKTLKEDGPKHLFGENEVVLEDSKNGLTLHRRLEQTLNNRTIAIVPGPPVECEITKWKCILVHGDLREQTGIHSRGVFRKWKGCLTLNLTEKPPFRM
;
A
#
# COMPACT_ATOMS: atom_id res chain seq x y z
N MET A 1 19.97 -0.20 -0.86
CA MET A 1 18.74 0.58 -0.64
C MET A 1 17.79 0.29 -1.79
N ARG A 2 16.48 0.20 -1.55
CA ARG A 2 15.43 0.15 -2.59
C ARG A 2 14.42 1.26 -2.30
N TYR A 3 13.69 1.69 -3.33
CA TYR A 3 12.60 2.63 -3.18
C TYR A 3 11.29 1.87 -2.96
N HIS A 4 10.48 2.38 -2.06
CA HIS A 4 9.12 1.93 -1.81
C HIS A 4 8.22 3.15 -1.58
N LEU A 5 6.94 2.89 -1.34
CA LEU A 5 5.91 3.91 -1.33
C LEU A 5 6.12 5.10 -0.37
N SER A 6 6.86 4.93 0.72
CA SER A 6 7.17 6.02 1.66
C SER A 6 8.62 6.49 1.62
N GLY A 7 9.38 6.10 0.57
CA GLY A 7 10.74 6.56 0.32
C GLY A 7 11.76 5.45 0.15
N TRP A 8 13.03 5.80 0.37
CA TRP A 8 14.16 4.88 0.26
C TRP A 8 14.40 4.13 1.58
N GLU A 9 14.56 2.82 1.52
CA GLU A 9 14.86 1.99 2.70
C GLU A 9 15.88 0.89 2.38
N TYR A 10 16.40 0.22 3.42
CA TYR A 10 17.18 -1.00 3.25
C TYR A 10 16.39 -2.06 2.49
N ALA A 11 17.09 -2.83 1.65
CA ALA A 11 16.45 -3.72 0.69
C ALA A 11 15.72 -4.90 1.35
N ASP A 12 16.20 -5.31 2.52
CA ASP A 12 15.63 -6.34 3.39
C ASP A 12 14.37 -5.87 4.14
N GLU A 13 14.14 -4.57 4.26
CA GLU A 13 12.93 -4.00 4.86
C GLU A 13 11.82 -3.73 3.83
N ILE A 14 12.07 -3.97 2.54
CA ILE A 14 11.11 -3.73 1.46
C ILE A 14 10.54 -5.06 0.96
N VAL A 15 9.22 -5.13 0.91
CA VAL A 15 8.45 -6.30 0.44
C VAL A 15 7.42 -5.86 -0.59
N THR A 16 7.02 -6.79 -1.47
CA THR A 16 5.91 -6.57 -2.40
C THR A 16 4.62 -7.08 -1.76
N ALA A 17 3.78 -6.16 -1.32
CA ALA A 17 2.46 -6.46 -0.79
C ALA A 17 1.46 -6.69 -1.93
N HIS A 18 0.52 -7.62 -1.75
CA HIS A 18 -0.57 -7.80 -2.70
C HIS A 18 -1.74 -6.90 -2.31
N LEU A 19 -2.23 -6.10 -3.26
CA LEU A 19 -3.40 -5.23 -3.03
C LEU A 19 -4.68 -6.05 -2.87
N ILE A 20 -4.82 -7.08 -3.69
CA ILE A 20 -5.84 -8.11 -3.59
C ILE A 20 -5.20 -9.31 -2.88
N PRO A 21 -5.65 -9.66 -1.66
CA PRO A 21 -5.05 -10.74 -0.89
C PRO A 21 -5.09 -12.08 -1.65
N LYS A 22 -4.00 -12.84 -1.62
CA LYS A 22 -3.94 -14.20 -2.18
C LYS A 22 -4.93 -15.18 -1.53
N THR A 23 -5.39 -14.86 -0.32
CA THR A 23 -6.37 -15.66 0.42
C THR A 23 -7.80 -15.46 -0.07
N LEU A 24 -8.05 -14.49 -0.96
CA LEU A 24 -9.36 -14.29 -1.55
C LEU A 24 -9.63 -15.45 -2.52
N LYS A 25 -10.71 -16.21 -2.27
CA LYS A 25 -11.12 -17.34 -3.13
C LYS A 25 -11.35 -16.87 -4.57
N GLU A 26 -11.17 -17.77 -5.54
CA GLU A 26 -11.21 -17.46 -6.99
C GLU A 26 -12.45 -16.70 -7.46
N ASP A 27 -13.60 -16.84 -6.78
CA ASP A 27 -14.83 -16.12 -7.11
C ASP A 27 -14.91 -14.71 -6.50
N GLY A 28 -14.15 -14.44 -5.43
CA GLY A 28 -14.15 -13.15 -4.74
C GLY A 28 -13.71 -11.98 -5.62
N PRO A 29 -12.60 -12.08 -6.37
CA PRO A 29 -12.20 -11.05 -7.33
C PRO A 29 -13.27 -10.79 -8.40
N LYS A 30 -13.95 -11.83 -8.89
CA LYS A 30 -15.03 -11.68 -9.89
C LYS A 30 -16.20 -10.85 -9.34
N HIS A 31 -16.54 -11.04 -8.06
CA HIS A 31 -17.57 -10.23 -7.42
C HIS A 31 -17.16 -8.78 -7.16
N LEU A 32 -15.86 -8.50 -7.01
CA LEU A 32 -15.35 -7.14 -6.76
C LEU A 32 -15.11 -6.33 -8.05
N PHE A 33 -14.64 -7.00 -9.11
CA PHE A 33 -14.16 -6.36 -10.34
C PHE A 33 -15.00 -6.71 -11.58
N GLY A 34 -16.02 -7.57 -11.45
CA GLY A 34 -16.88 -8.05 -12.54
C GLY A 34 -16.41 -9.38 -13.14
N GLU A 35 -17.06 -9.85 -14.20
CA GLU A 35 -16.81 -11.16 -14.84
C GLU A 35 -15.40 -11.33 -15.45
N ASN A 36 -14.56 -10.29 -15.40
CA ASN A 36 -13.19 -10.37 -15.85
C ASN A 36 -12.34 -11.19 -14.87
N GLU A 37 -11.57 -12.13 -15.41
CA GLU A 37 -10.64 -12.94 -14.65
C GLU A 37 -9.51 -12.07 -14.08
N VAL A 38 -9.52 -11.87 -12.76
CA VAL A 38 -8.45 -11.13 -12.08
C VAL A 38 -7.33 -12.10 -11.77
N VAL A 39 -6.22 -11.97 -12.49
CA VAL A 39 -5.00 -12.75 -12.23
C VAL A 39 -4.34 -12.20 -10.97
N LEU A 40 -4.50 -12.91 -9.85
CA LEU A 40 -3.93 -12.50 -8.56
C LEU A 40 -2.40 -12.41 -8.56
N GLU A 41 -1.75 -13.13 -9.48
CA GLU A 41 -0.30 -13.12 -9.68
C GLU A 41 0.17 -12.01 -10.66
N ASP A 42 -0.74 -11.22 -11.24
CA ASP A 42 -0.34 -10.09 -12.07
C ASP A 42 0.49 -9.11 -11.22
N SER A 43 1.64 -8.71 -11.75
CA SER A 43 2.49 -7.67 -11.19
C SER A 43 1.74 -6.38 -10.84
N LYS A 44 0.63 -6.07 -11.52
CA LYS A 44 -0.27 -4.93 -11.24
C LYS A 44 -0.97 -5.05 -9.89
N ASN A 45 -1.07 -6.25 -9.33
CA ASN A 45 -1.58 -6.51 -7.98
C ASN A 45 -0.50 -6.29 -6.90
N GLY A 46 0.73 -5.98 -7.27
CA GLY A 46 1.85 -5.78 -6.36
C GLY A 46 2.13 -4.30 -6.06
N LEU A 47 2.41 -3.99 -4.79
CA LEU A 47 2.89 -2.69 -4.35
C LEU A 47 4.07 -2.84 -3.39
N THR A 48 5.19 -2.15 -3.67
CA THR A 48 6.36 -2.20 -2.80
C THR A 48 6.16 -1.34 -1.55
N LEU A 49 6.25 -1.98 -0.39
CA LEU A 49 6.02 -1.38 0.93
C LEU A 49 7.15 -1.72 1.89
N HIS A 50 7.23 -0.95 2.97
CA HIS A 50 7.99 -1.37 4.15
C HIS A 50 7.35 -2.63 4.74
N ARG A 51 8.14 -3.61 5.21
CA ARG A 51 7.65 -4.88 5.77
C ARG A 51 6.55 -4.67 6.82
N ARG A 52 6.77 -3.76 7.77
CA ARG A 52 5.77 -3.37 8.77
C ARG A 52 4.45 -2.84 8.16
N LEU A 53 4.51 -2.07 7.07
CA LEU A 53 3.30 -1.59 6.39
C LEU A 53 2.53 -2.74 5.74
N GLU A 54 3.23 -3.66 5.11
CA GLU A 54 2.63 -4.87 4.53
C GLU A 54 1.93 -5.71 5.61
N GLN A 55 2.57 -5.89 6.78
CA GLN A 55 1.95 -6.58 7.91
C GLN A 55 0.68 -5.85 8.39
N THR A 56 0.71 -4.53 8.52
CA THR A 56 -0.49 -3.77 8.91
C THR A 56 -1.60 -3.80 7.85
N LEU A 57 -1.25 -3.91 6.57
CA LEU A 57 -2.21 -4.07 5.48
C LEU A 57 -2.87 -5.45 5.55
N ASN A 58 -2.09 -6.51 5.69
CA ASN A 58 -2.61 -7.89 5.84
C ASN A 58 -3.48 -8.07 7.09
N ASN A 59 -3.11 -7.40 8.19
CA ASN A 59 -3.87 -7.38 9.43
C ASN A 59 -5.09 -6.45 9.39
N ARG A 60 -5.40 -5.86 8.22
CA ARG A 60 -6.56 -4.97 8.01
C ARG A 60 -6.55 -3.72 8.90
N THR A 61 -5.39 -3.35 9.45
CA THR A 61 -5.24 -2.12 10.25
C THR A 61 -5.23 -0.89 9.36
N ILE A 62 -4.63 -1.01 8.18
CA ILE A 62 -4.63 0.02 7.13
C ILE A 62 -5.28 -0.49 5.85
N ALA A 63 -5.74 0.42 5.01
CA ALA A 63 -6.21 0.15 3.66
C ALA A 63 -5.61 1.15 2.68
N ILE A 64 -5.38 0.72 1.44
CA ILE A 64 -4.92 1.57 0.35
C ILE A 64 -6.08 1.74 -0.61
N VAL A 65 -6.59 2.96 -0.72
CA VAL A 65 -7.81 3.26 -1.49
C VAL A 65 -7.53 4.36 -2.52
N PRO A 66 -8.18 4.32 -3.71
CA PRO A 66 -8.16 5.45 -4.60
C PRO A 66 -8.87 6.64 -3.93
N GLY A 67 -8.30 7.83 -4.10
CA GLY A 67 -8.95 9.08 -3.76
C GLY A 67 -10.12 9.36 -4.71
N PRO A 68 -10.99 10.33 -4.36
CA PRO A 68 -12.08 10.73 -5.25
C PRO A 68 -11.52 11.16 -6.61
N PRO A 69 -12.19 10.80 -7.72
CA PRO A 69 -11.78 11.24 -9.04
C PRO A 69 -11.82 12.77 -9.09
N VAL A 70 -10.72 13.37 -9.55
CA VAL A 70 -10.65 14.78 -9.91
C VAL A 70 -10.42 14.81 -11.41
N GLU A 71 -11.27 15.53 -12.15
CA GLU A 71 -11.18 15.59 -13.60
C GLU A 71 -9.77 16.02 -14.04
N CYS A 72 -9.26 15.34 -15.08
CA CYS A 72 -7.93 15.58 -15.65
C CYS A 72 -6.74 15.36 -14.71
N GLU A 73 -6.93 14.80 -13.50
CA GLU A 73 -5.84 14.42 -12.61
C GLU A 73 -5.60 12.91 -12.59
N ILE A 74 -4.33 12.55 -12.39
CA ILE A 74 -3.95 11.18 -12.03
C ILE A 74 -4.64 10.78 -10.72
N THR A 75 -5.22 9.58 -10.68
CA THR A 75 -5.81 9.02 -9.45
C THR A 75 -4.77 9.02 -8.32
N LYS A 76 -4.96 9.89 -7.33
CA LYS A 76 -4.17 9.91 -6.10
C LYS A 76 -4.65 8.76 -5.22
N TRP A 77 -3.72 8.02 -4.63
CA TRP A 77 -4.06 6.95 -3.70
C TRP A 77 -3.86 7.42 -2.27
N LYS A 78 -4.59 6.81 -1.34
CA LYS A 78 -4.55 7.16 0.08
C LYS A 78 -4.35 5.90 0.90
N CYS A 79 -3.37 5.94 1.78
CA CYS A 79 -3.25 4.97 2.85
C CYS A 79 -4.06 5.48 4.05
N ILE A 80 -5.11 4.76 4.41
CA ILE A 80 -6.03 5.10 5.49
C ILE A 80 -5.93 4.07 6.61
N LEU A 81 -6.22 4.51 7.83
CA LEU A 81 -6.37 3.63 8.97
C LEU A 81 -7.83 3.13 9.01
N VAL A 82 -8.03 1.82 9.07
CA VAL A 82 -9.36 1.19 9.11
C VAL A 82 -9.96 1.28 10.52
N HIS A 83 -9.11 1.12 11.53
CA HIS A 83 -9.48 1.11 12.94
C HIS A 83 -8.91 2.34 13.65
N GLY A 84 -9.76 3.36 13.86
CA GLY A 84 -9.36 4.67 14.38
C GLY A 84 -8.70 4.64 15.76
N ASP A 85 -9.06 3.65 16.58
CA ASP A 85 -8.51 3.35 17.90
C ASP A 85 -7.04 2.86 17.85
N LEU A 86 -6.60 2.29 16.73
CA LEU A 86 -5.22 1.84 16.54
C LEU A 86 -4.27 2.98 16.13
N ARG A 87 -4.74 4.23 16.01
CA ARG A 87 -3.94 5.36 15.52
C ARG A 87 -2.67 5.60 16.33
N GLU A 88 -2.80 5.49 17.65
CA GLU A 88 -1.70 5.75 18.58
C GLU A 88 -0.62 4.65 18.54
N GLN A 89 -1.02 3.44 18.17
CA GLN A 89 -0.19 2.23 18.11
C GLN A 89 0.37 1.98 16.70
N THR A 90 -0.19 2.67 15.69
CA THR A 90 0.22 2.56 14.29
C THR A 90 1.35 3.53 13.97
N GLY A 91 2.43 3.00 13.39
CA GLY A 91 3.59 3.78 12.97
C GLY A 91 4.65 2.91 12.32
N ILE A 92 5.67 3.54 11.78
CA ILE A 92 6.78 2.88 11.07
C ILE A 92 8.08 3.21 11.81
N HIS A 93 8.86 2.20 12.20
CA HIS A 93 10.27 2.42 12.50
C HIS A 93 11.03 2.40 11.19
N SER A 94 11.64 3.51 10.80
CA SER A 94 12.47 3.61 9.62
C SER A 94 13.80 4.22 10.04
N ARG A 95 14.90 3.53 9.74
CA ARG A 95 16.28 3.96 10.07
C ARG A 95 16.46 4.37 11.54
N GLY A 96 15.91 3.58 12.46
CA GLY A 96 15.98 3.83 13.90
C GLY A 96 15.02 4.92 14.43
N VAL A 97 14.26 5.59 13.56
CA VAL A 97 13.30 6.63 13.95
C VAL A 97 11.88 6.06 13.89
N PHE A 98 11.14 6.14 14.98
CA PHE A 98 9.71 5.85 14.98
C PHE A 98 8.91 7.03 14.42
N ARG A 99 8.17 6.79 13.35
CA ARG A 99 7.23 7.73 12.74
C ARG A 99 5.82 7.26 13.05
N LYS A 100 5.18 7.95 13.99
CA LYS A 100 3.78 7.73 14.34
C LYS A 100 2.86 8.08 13.19
N TRP A 101 1.75 7.35 13.04
CA TRP A 101 0.71 7.65 12.08
C TRP A 101 0.05 9.00 12.37
N LYS A 102 0.26 10.00 11.50
CA LYS A 102 -0.32 11.34 11.66
C LYS A 102 -1.69 11.50 10.98
N GLY A 103 -2.10 10.58 10.12
CA GLY A 103 -3.35 10.64 9.35
C GLY A 103 -3.21 9.97 7.99
N CYS A 104 -4.16 10.23 7.09
CA CYS A 104 -4.13 9.72 5.72
C CYS A 104 -2.80 10.09 5.04
N LEU A 105 -2.01 9.07 4.64
CA LEU A 105 -0.81 9.29 3.83
C LEU A 105 -1.25 9.32 2.36
N THR A 106 -1.07 10.44 1.68
CA THR A 106 -1.25 10.50 0.22
C THR A 106 -0.10 9.75 -0.44
N LEU A 107 -0.46 8.83 -1.33
CA LEU A 107 0.42 7.95 -2.06
C LEU A 107 0.44 8.39 -3.52
N ASN A 108 1.59 8.87 -4.00
CA ASN A 108 1.80 9.17 -5.41
C ASN A 108 2.29 7.91 -6.11
N LEU A 109 1.38 7.10 -6.64
CA LEU A 109 1.71 5.84 -7.33
C LEU A 109 2.25 6.03 -8.75
N THR A 110 2.32 7.26 -9.24
CA THR A 110 2.67 7.58 -10.64
C THR A 110 4.01 8.26 -10.83
N GLU A 111 4.68 8.65 -9.75
CA GLU A 111 6.02 9.21 -9.84
C GLU A 111 7.03 8.07 -9.88
N LYS A 112 7.84 8.00 -10.95
CA LYS A 112 9.01 7.12 -10.96
C LYS A 112 9.85 7.43 -9.70
N PRO A 113 10.40 6.41 -9.03
CA PRO A 113 11.33 6.64 -7.93
C PRO A 113 12.39 7.66 -8.35
N PRO A 114 12.67 8.72 -7.56
CA PRO A 114 13.75 9.63 -7.91
C PRO A 114 15.05 8.82 -7.92
N PHE A 115 15.61 8.55 -9.10
CA PHE A 115 16.84 7.78 -9.25
C PHE A 115 17.91 8.36 -8.31
N ARG A 116 18.49 7.51 -7.45
CA ARG A 116 19.76 7.83 -6.79
C ARG A 116 20.88 7.34 -7.71
N MET A 117 21.72 8.27 -8.17
CA MET A 117 23.10 7.96 -8.59
C MET A 117 23.90 7.45 -7.39
#